data_AF-W1PLG8-F1
#
_entry.id   AF-W1PLG8-F1
#
_cell.length_a   1.000
_cell.length_b   1.000
_cell.length_c   1.000
_cell.angle_alpha   90.00
_cell.angle_beta   90.00
_cell.angle_gamma   90.00
#
_symmetry.space_group_name_H-M   'P 1'
#
loop_
_entity.id
_entity.type
_entity.pdbx_description
1 polymer ?
#
loop_
_entity_poly.entity_id
_entity_poly.type
_entity_poly.pdbx_seq_one_letter_code
_entity_poly.pdbx_strand_id
1 'polypeptide(L)'
;DELLWGAAWLGRATGNETYLNYIQNNRKILGADENINEFGWDNKHAGFNVLISQEYLVGNVTSLQSYKEHADSFICTLISKSTFPHIQYTPGGLIYRPGGSNMQHVSAIAFLLLAYANYLSLSSQTLPCGTLMVGPAALRAQAKRQ
;
A
#
# COMPACT_ATOMS: atom_id res chain seq x y z
N ASP A 1 6.80 -11.81 -5.66
CA ASP A 1 5.98 -10.59 -5.77
C ASP A 1 5.94 -9.96 -7.16
N GLU A 2 7.01 -10.00 -7.95
CA GLU A 2 7.03 -9.45 -9.32
C GLU A 2 5.92 -10.01 -10.21
N LEU A 3 5.63 -11.31 -10.10
CA LEU A 3 4.57 -11.96 -10.88
C LEU A 3 3.18 -11.38 -10.52
N LEU A 4 2.93 -11.11 -9.23
CA LEU A 4 1.69 -10.47 -8.79
C LEU A 4 1.62 -9.02 -9.27
N TRP A 5 2.73 -8.28 -9.18
CA TRP A 5 2.83 -6.91 -9.66
C TRP A 5 2.58 -6.81 -11.17
N GLY A 6 3.20 -7.68 -11.95
CA GLY A 6 3.02 -7.74 -13.41
C GLY A 6 1.58 -8.11 -13.79
N ALA A 7 1.00 -9.12 -13.13
CA ALA A 7 -0.40 -9.49 -13.34
C ALA A 7 -1.35 -8.34 -12.99
N ALA A 8 -1.09 -7.59 -11.92
CA ALA A 8 -1.92 -6.45 -11.53
C ALA A 8 -1.94 -5.36 -12.60
N TRP A 9 -0.77 -4.99 -13.14
CA TRP A 9 -0.68 -4.02 -14.22
C TRP A 9 -1.31 -4.51 -15.52
N LEU A 10 -1.07 -5.76 -15.90
CA LEU A 10 -1.68 -6.35 -17.10
C LEU A 10 -3.21 -6.42 -16.95
N GLY A 11 -3.72 -6.83 -15.79
CA GLY A 11 -5.14 -6.82 -15.49
C GLY A 11 -5.75 -5.42 -15.63
N ARG A 12 -5.10 -4.41 -15.05
CA ARG A 12 -5.54 -3.01 -15.16
C ARG A 12 -5.49 -2.47 -16.59
N ALA A 13 -4.46 -2.81 -17.36
CA ALA A 13 -4.29 -2.32 -18.72
C ALA A 13 -5.23 -2.99 -19.73
N THR A 14 -5.58 -4.26 -19.50
CA THR A 14 -6.33 -5.08 -20.48
C THR A 14 -7.78 -5.32 -20.10
N GLY A 15 -8.14 -5.20 -18.82
CA GLY A 15 -9.44 -5.63 -18.30
C GLY A 15 -9.65 -7.15 -18.34
N ASN A 16 -8.61 -7.94 -18.63
CA ASN A 16 -8.73 -9.39 -18.75
C ASN A 16 -8.74 -10.06 -17.36
N GLU A 17 -9.87 -10.67 -17.00
CA GLU A 17 -10.08 -11.34 -15.72
C GLU A 17 -9.08 -12.48 -15.43
N THR A 18 -8.42 -13.03 -16.46
CA THR A 18 -7.37 -14.05 -16.31
C THR A 18 -6.27 -13.60 -15.35
N TYR A 19 -5.91 -12.30 -15.38
CA TYR A 19 -4.88 -11.76 -14.48
C TYR A 19 -5.37 -11.64 -13.04
N LEU A 20 -6.65 -11.31 -12.84
CA LEU A 20 -7.25 -11.28 -11.50
C LEU A 20 -7.33 -12.69 -10.91
N ASN A 21 -7.75 -13.66 -11.71
CA ASN A 21 -7.75 -15.08 -11.34
C ASN A 21 -6.34 -15.57 -10.98
N TYR A 22 -5.33 -15.18 -11.77
CA TYR A 22 -3.94 -15.49 -11.46
C TYR A 22 -3.52 -14.93 -10.09
N ILE A 23 -3.85 -13.66 -9.81
CA ILE A 23 -3.54 -13.01 -8.54
C ILE A 23 -4.22 -13.74 -7.37
N GLN A 24 -5.52 -14.03 -7.47
CA GLN A 24 -6.27 -14.68 -6.40
C GLN A 24 -5.75 -16.09 -6.11
N ASN A 25 -5.40 -16.85 -7.13
CA ASN A 25 -4.91 -18.22 -6.98
C ASN A 25 -3.47 -18.30 -6.45
N ASN A 26 -2.65 -17.29 -6.70
CA ASN A 26 -1.22 -17.32 -6.37
C ASN A 26 -0.83 -16.42 -5.19
N ARG A 27 -1.76 -15.61 -4.64
CA ARG A 27 -1.47 -14.63 -3.58
C ARG A 27 -0.68 -15.22 -2.41
N LYS A 28 -1.07 -16.39 -1.92
CA LYS A 28 -0.49 -16.99 -0.70
C LYS A 28 0.90 -17.55 -0.96
N ILE A 29 1.07 -18.22 -2.10
CA ILE A 29 2.34 -18.84 -2.51
C ILE A 29 3.37 -17.76 -2.86
N LEU A 30 2.93 -16.64 -3.43
CA LEU A 30 3.78 -15.52 -3.82
C LEU A 30 3.89 -14.44 -2.75
N GLY A 31 3.49 -14.73 -1.50
CA GLY A 31 3.69 -13.90 -0.32
C GLY A 31 2.86 -12.61 -0.26
N ALA A 32 1.77 -12.46 -1.02
CA ALA A 32 0.93 -11.26 -1.00
C ALA A 32 0.40 -10.90 0.40
N ASP A 33 0.27 -11.92 1.25
CA ASP A 33 -0.24 -11.81 2.62
C ASP A 33 0.89 -11.47 3.63
N GLU A 34 2.14 -11.41 3.17
CA GLU A 34 3.26 -11.03 4.00
C GLU A 34 3.26 -9.51 4.21
N ASN A 35 3.29 -9.09 5.48
CA ASN A 35 3.36 -7.68 5.86
C ASN A 35 4.79 -7.14 5.68
N ILE A 36 5.25 -7.11 4.43
CA ILE A 36 6.54 -6.54 4.08
C ILE A 36 6.35 -5.03 3.89
N ASN A 37 6.85 -4.26 4.86
CA ASN A 37 6.77 -2.80 4.89
C ASN A 37 7.78 -2.15 3.94
N GLU A 38 7.77 -2.56 2.67
CA GLU A 38 8.75 -2.11 1.68
C GLU A 38 8.14 -2.03 0.27
N PHE A 39 8.60 -1.03 -0.49
CA PHE A 39 8.34 -0.91 -1.90
C PHE A 39 9.59 -0.38 -2.61
N GLY A 40 10.05 -1.09 -3.63
CA GLY A 40 11.30 -0.78 -4.30
C GLY A 40 11.65 -1.75 -5.44
N TRP A 41 12.92 -1.75 -5.83
CA TRP A 41 13.41 -2.55 -6.95
C TRP A 41 13.35 -4.05 -6.68
N ASP A 42 13.50 -4.47 -5.42
CA ASP A 42 13.45 -5.87 -4.99
C ASP A 42 12.04 -6.26 -4.52
N ASN A 43 11.36 -5.40 -3.74
CA ASN A 43 10.07 -5.74 -3.13
C ASN A 43 8.89 -4.89 -3.65
N LYS A 44 7.77 -5.54 -3.96
CA LYS A 44 6.54 -4.99 -4.57
C LYS A 44 5.31 -5.27 -3.73
N HIS A 45 5.38 -5.99 -2.61
CA HIS A 45 4.21 -6.41 -1.84
C HIS A 45 3.34 -5.24 -1.38
N ALA A 46 3.95 -4.19 -0.79
CA ALA A 46 3.21 -3.01 -0.36
C ALA A 46 2.59 -2.26 -1.55
N GLY A 47 3.36 -2.07 -2.63
CA GLY A 47 2.88 -1.41 -3.84
C GLY A 47 1.76 -2.18 -4.54
N PHE A 48 1.87 -3.51 -4.59
CA PHE A 48 0.86 -4.41 -5.14
C PHE A 48 -0.46 -4.33 -4.36
N ASN A 49 -0.41 -4.43 -3.02
CA ASN A 49 -1.61 -4.33 -2.19
C ASN A 49 -2.26 -2.94 -2.34
N VAL A 50 -1.47 -1.87 -2.36
CA VAL A 50 -1.97 -0.51 -2.65
C VAL A 50 -2.62 -0.45 -4.03
N LEU A 51 -1.97 -0.98 -5.08
CA LEU A 51 -2.52 -0.97 -6.44
C LEU A 51 -3.88 -1.70 -6.52
N ILE A 52 -3.96 -2.92 -6.00
CA ILE A 52 -5.20 -3.73 -6.06
C ILE A 52 -6.30 -3.14 -5.17
N SER A 53 -5.96 -2.50 -4.05
CA SER A 53 -6.94 -1.86 -3.18
C SER A 53 -7.78 -0.78 -3.89
N GLN A 54 -7.27 -0.19 -4.98
CA GLN A 54 -8.03 0.76 -5.79
C GLN A 54 -9.30 0.11 -6.36
N GLU A 55 -9.20 -1.12 -6.86
CA GLU A 55 -10.33 -1.85 -7.46
C GLU A 55 -11.41 -2.15 -6.41
N TYR A 56 -11.02 -2.36 -5.15
CA TYR A 56 -11.96 -2.48 -4.04
C TYR A 56 -12.57 -1.12 -3.67
N LEU A 57 -11.73 -0.11 -3.40
CA LEU A 57 -12.17 1.19 -2.87
C LEU A 57 -13.00 2.00 -3.88
N VAL A 58 -12.62 1.95 -5.16
CA VAL A 58 -13.19 2.78 -6.22
C VAL A 58 -14.02 1.93 -7.20
N GLY A 59 -13.55 0.73 -7.53
CA GLY A 59 -14.23 -0.20 -8.44
C GLY A 59 -15.33 -1.03 -7.79
N ASN A 60 -15.48 -0.98 -6.46
CA ASN A 60 -16.45 -1.78 -5.67
C ASN A 60 -16.31 -3.30 -5.87
N VAL A 61 -15.11 -3.80 -6.19
CA VAL A 61 -14.86 -5.23 -6.35
C VAL A 61 -14.63 -5.88 -4.98
N THR A 62 -15.71 -6.32 -4.34
CA THR A 62 -15.70 -6.80 -2.94
C THR A 62 -14.82 -8.02 -2.69
N SER A 63 -14.59 -8.87 -3.70
CA SER A 63 -13.70 -10.03 -3.61
C SER A 63 -12.23 -9.65 -3.32
N LEU A 64 -11.87 -8.37 -3.46
CA LEU A 64 -10.53 -7.85 -3.23
C LEU A 64 -10.35 -7.19 -1.86
N GLN A 65 -11.32 -7.34 -0.95
CA GLN A 65 -11.28 -6.77 0.41
C GLN A 65 -9.96 -7.04 1.14
N SER A 66 -9.46 -8.28 1.06
CA SER A 66 -8.23 -8.64 1.76
C SER A 66 -7.02 -7.82 1.29
N TYR A 67 -6.92 -7.47 0.00
CA TYR A 67 -5.80 -6.65 -0.49
C TYR A 67 -5.87 -5.22 0.07
N LYS A 68 -7.10 -4.70 0.23
CA LYS A 68 -7.33 -3.44 0.93
C LYS A 68 -6.93 -3.54 2.39
N GLU A 69 -7.23 -4.62 3.10
CA GLU A 69 -6.82 -4.81 4.50
C GLU A 69 -5.29 -4.84 4.67
N HIS A 70 -4.57 -5.47 3.73
CA HIS A 70 -3.10 -5.45 3.74
C HIS A 70 -2.55 -4.06 3.39
N ALA A 71 -3.19 -3.33 2.45
CA ALA A 71 -2.84 -1.94 2.17
C ALA A 71 -3.08 -1.03 3.38
N ASP A 72 -4.22 -1.17 4.06
CA ASP A 72 -4.54 -0.47 5.30
C ASP A 72 -3.48 -0.71 6.37
N SER A 73 -3.17 -1.99 6.63
CA SER A 73 -2.16 -2.42 7.59
C SER A 73 -0.82 -1.73 7.31
N PHE A 74 -0.35 -1.82 6.06
CA PHE A 74 0.88 -1.16 5.61
C PHE A 74 0.83 0.35 5.84
N ILE A 75 -0.19 1.05 5.34
CA ILE A 75 -0.31 2.51 5.48
C ILE A 75 -0.38 2.93 6.95
N CYS A 76 -1.04 2.16 7.81
CA CYS A 76 -1.11 2.42 9.24
C CYS A 76 0.25 2.31 9.95
N THR A 77 1.18 1.45 9.46
CA THR A 77 2.56 1.41 9.97
C THR A 77 3.33 2.70 9.70
N LEU A 78 2.92 3.47 8.69
CA LEU A 78 3.53 4.73 8.27
C LEU A 78 2.98 5.95 9.04
N ILE A 79 2.03 5.75 9.95
CA ILE A 79 1.45 6.83 10.75
C ILE A 79 2.02 6.76 12.16
N SER A 80 2.89 7.69 12.53
CA SER A 80 3.62 7.68 13.81
C SER A 80 2.75 7.75 15.08
N LYS A 81 1.46 8.11 14.95
CA LYS A 81 0.49 8.18 16.05
C LYS A 81 -0.47 6.99 16.11
N SER A 82 -0.36 6.02 15.20
CA SER A 82 -1.19 4.81 15.25
C SER A 82 -0.72 3.89 16.38
N THR A 83 -1.52 2.87 16.72
CA THR A 83 -1.11 1.82 17.67
C THR A 83 -0.46 0.62 16.98
N PHE A 84 -0.24 0.70 15.67
CA PHE A 84 0.33 -0.39 14.87
C PHE A 84 1.84 -0.46 15.04
N PRO A 85 2.47 -1.63 14.81
CA PRO A 85 3.92 -1.72 14.72
C PRO A 85 4.45 -0.76 13.66
N HIS A 86 5.15 0.29 14.09
CA HIS A 86 5.57 1.36 13.19
C HIS A 86 6.83 0.99 12.41
N ILE A 87 6.93 1.53 11.19
CA ILE A 87 8.22 1.68 10.55
C ILE A 87 9.11 2.60 11.40
N GLN A 88 10.42 2.38 11.37
CA GLN A 88 11.35 3.23 12.11
C GLN A 88 11.35 4.64 11.53
N TYR A 89 11.55 5.62 12.40
CA TYR A 89 11.73 7.02 12.04
C TYR A 89 13.09 7.49 12.54
N THR A 90 13.76 8.32 11.75
CA THR A 90 14.91 9.08 12.25
C THR A 90 14.45 10.11 13.29
N PRO A 91 15.35 10.65 14.13
CA PRO A 91 15.01 11.74 15.05
C PRO A 91 14.42 12.98 14.36
N GLY A 92 14.72 13.20 13.08
CA GLY A 92 14.18 14.30 12.27
C GLY A 92 12.80 14.03 11.65
N GLY A 93 12.19 12.86 11.89
CA GLY A 93 10.86 12.53 11.37
C GLY A 93 10.83 11.94 9.96
N LEU A 94 11.99 11.60 9.39
CA LEU A 94 12.12 10.85 8.14
C LEU A 94 11.84 9.36 8.38
N ILE A 95 11.04 8.73 7.52
CA ILE A 95 10.88 7.27 7.47
C ILE A 95 12.25 6.63 7.24
N TYR A 96 12.58 5.64 8.05
CA TYR A 96 13.87 4.97 8.02
C TYR A 96 13.72 3.49 7.75
N ARG A 97 14.39 3.04 6.69
CA ARG A 97 14.57 1.63 6.35
C ARG A 97 16.07 1.38 6.22
N PRO A 98 16.66 0.41 6.94
CA PRO A 98 18.07 0.08 6.77
C PRO A 98 18.37 -0.37 5.33
N GLY A 99 19.42 0.16 4.71
CA GLY A 99 19.84 -0.24 3.36
C GLY A 99 20.77 0.78 2.69
N GLY A 100 21.26 0.45 1.48
CA GLY A 100 22.21 1.29 0.74
C GLY A 100 21.61 2.57 0.14
N SER A 101 20.28 2.69 0.09
CA SER A 101 19.56 3.77 -0.61
C SER A 101 18.31 4.24 0.14
N ASN A 102 18.46 4.76 1.36
CA ASN A 102 17.32 5.15 2.22
C ASN A 102 16.33 6.09 1.55
N MET A 103 16.80 7.10 0.80
CA MET A 103 15.91 8.06 0.13
C MET A 103 15.07 7.43 -0.98
N GLN A 104 15.50 6.30 -1.56
CA GLN A 104 14.69 5.55 -2.52
C GLN A 104 13.45 4.97 -1.82
N HIS A 105 13.63 4.34 -0.66
CA HIS A 105 12.52 3.80 0.12
C HIS A 105 11.57 4.91 0.59
N VAL A 106 12.12 6.02 1.10
CA VAL A 106 11.33 7.18 1.53
C VAL A 106 10.45 7.68 0.37
N SER A 107 11.05 7.92 -0.79
CA SER A 107 10.34 8.45 -1.95
C SER A 107 9.25 7.49 -2.46
N ALA A 108 9.56 6.19 -2.50
CA ALA A 108 8.61 5.16 -2.91
C ALA A 108 7.43 5.04 -1.94
N ILE A 109 7.69 5.09 -0.63
CA ILE A 109 6.66 5.06 0.40
C ILE A 109 5.81 6.34 0.38
N ALA A 110 6.42 7.51 0.18
CA ALA A 110 5.71 8.78 0.01
C ALA A 110 4.77 8.74 -1.19
N PHE A 111 5.20 8.14 -2.31
CA PHE A 111 4.34 7.90 -3.46
C PHE A 111 3.14 7.00 -3.11
N LEU A 112 3.35 5.89 -2.39
CA LEU A 112 2.25 5.01 -1.98
C LEU A 112 1.26 5.73 -1.04
N LEU A 113 1.74 6.57 -0.12
CA LEU A 113 0.88 7.42 0.72
C LEU A 113 -0.01 8.34 -0.12
N LEU A 114 0.55 8.97 -1.17
CA LEU A 114 -0.20 9.84 -2.07
C LEU A 114 -1.21 9.07 -2.91
N ALA A 115 -0.83 7.92 -3.46
CA ALA A 115 -1.72 7.05 -4.22
C ALA A 115 -2.91 6.59 -3.37
N TYR A 116 -2.64 6.11 -2.16
CA TYR A 116 -3.68 5.66 -1.23
C TYR A 116 -4.59 6.82 -0.78
N ALA A 117 -4.02 7.99 -0.50
CA ALA A 117 -4.79 9.19 -0.21
C ALA A 117 -5.75 9.55 -1.36
N ASN A 118 -5.32 9.36 -2.60
CA ASN A 118 -6.19 9.59 -3.75
C ASN A 118 -7.35 8.59 -3.80
N TYR A 119 -7.09 7.29 -3.55
CA TYR A 119 -8.14 6.28 -3.53
C TYR A 119 -9.20 6.55 -2.45
N LEU A 120 -8.76 6.87 -1.23
CA LEU A 120 -9.65 7.27 -0.14
C LEU A 120 -10.46 8.53 -0.49
N SER A 121 -9.85 9.50 -1.20
CA SER A 121 -10.53 10.71 -1.64
C SER A 121 -11.60 10.43 -2.69
N LEU A 122 -11.34 9.52 -3.63
CA LEU A 122 -12.28 9.14 -4.69
C LEU A 122 -13.45 8.33 -4.13
N SER A 123 -13.19 7.47 -3.15
CA SER A 123 -14.21 6.63 -2.51
C SER A 123 -14.92 7.31 -1.33
N SER A 124 -14.52 8.53 -0.95
CA SER A 124 -14.99 9.23 0.25
C SER A 124 -14.85 8.43 1.54
N GLN A 125 -13.80 7.60 1.63
CA GLN A 125 -13.52 6.75 2.78
C GLN A 125 -12.40 7.33 3.66
N THR A 126 -12.32 6.79 4.88
CA THR A 126 -11.25 7.06 5.84
C THR A 126 -10.64 5.75 6.31
N LEU A 127 -9.35 5.78 6.65
CA LEU A 127 -8.58 4.63 7.09
C LEU A 127 -8.58 4.52 8.63
N PRO A 128 -9.16 3.46 9.23
CA PRO A 128 -9.03 3.21 10.66
C PRO A 128 -7.66 2.59 10.99
N CYS A 129 -6.81 3.35 11.70
CA CYS A 129 -5.53 2.89 12.23
C CYS A 129 -5.59 2.75 13.76
N GLY A 130 -6.33 1.76 14.23
CA GLY A 130 -6.58 1.53 15.66
C GLY A 130 -7.63 2.50 16.16
N THR A 131 -7.27 3.35 17.13
CA THR A 131 -8.17 4.41 17.64
C THR A 131 -8.16 5.67 16.77
N LEU A 132 -7.26 5.76 15.78
CA LEU A 132 -7.09 6.93 14.93
C LEU A 132 -7.81 6.75 13.60
N MET A 133 -8.62 7.73 13.20
CA MET A 133 -9.19 7.82 11.85
C MET A 133 -8.31 8.70 10.97
N VAL A 134 -7.73 8.13 9.93
CA VAL A 134 -6.78 8.80 9.03
C VAL A 134 -7.47 9.11 7.71
N GLY A 135 -7.58 10.40 7.38
CA GLY A 135 -8.16 10.86 6.12
C GLY A 135 -7.11 11.15 5.03
N PRO A 136 -7.55 11.37 3.78
CA PRO A 136 -6.69 11.73 2.65
C PRO A 136 -5.72 12.88 2.94
N ALA A 137 -6.19 13.94 3.60
CA ALA A 137 -5.37 15.12 3.91
C ALA A 137 -4.21 14.78 4.87
N ALA A 138 -4.43 13.89 5.84
CA ALA A 138 -3.40 13.45 6.77
C ALA A 138 -2.32 12.62 6.06
N LEU A 139 -2.71 11.73 5.15
CA LEU A 139 -1.79 10.94 4.33
C LEU A 139 -0.94 11.83 3.41
N ARG A 140 -1.56 12.82 2.72
CA ARG A 140 -0.83 13.81 1.90
C ARG A 140 0.14 14.63 2.74
N ALA A 141 -0.26 15.04 3.95
CA ALA A 141 0.62 15.76 4.86
C ALA A 141 1.78 14.89 5.36
N GLN A 142 1.56 13.60 5.59
CA GLN A 142 2.62 12.65 5.92
C GLN A 142 3.60 12.50 4.76
N ALA A 143 3.10 12.29 3.53
CA ALA A 143 3.94 12.21 2.35
C ALA A 143 4.77 13.48 2.12
N LYS A 144 4.18 14.68 2.31
CA LYS A 144 4.90 15.96 2.18
C LYS A 144 6.02 16.14 3.21
N ARG A 145 5.93 15.48 4.37
CA ARG A 145 6.99 15.51 5.39
C ARG A 145 8.18 14.61 5.04
N GLN A 146 7.97 13.64 4.15
CA GLN A 146 8.99 12.72 3.66
C GLN A 146 9.71 13.31 2.46
#